data_AF-A0A8S1LVS0-F1
#
_entry.id   AF-A0A8S1LVS0-F1
#
_cell.length_a   1.000
_cell.length_b   1.000
_cell.length_c   1.000
_cell.angle_alpha   90.00
_cell.angle_beta   90.00
_cell.angle_gamma   90.00
#
_symmetry.space_group_name_H-M   'P 1'
#
loop_
_entity.id
_entity.type
_entity.pdbx_description
1 polymer ?
#
loop_
_entity_poly.entity_id
_entity_poly.type
_entity_poly.pdbx_seq_one_letter_code
_entity_poly.pdbx_strand_id
1 'polypeptide(L)'
;MIKGTQTPINKEELKKLNQILEQLIDSNDSLEFRSPVDHKTLGLHDYLIVIKKPMDLGTCSKKLQNSEYKYVEECLDDIQQIWDNCKLYNGPSSWITKLSEKLEKSFKKYVKNYLPLVNLPQSSVKVKKITEDSGVQEDTQQTISHNEKVEFSNNLKQLNSDQIGGIVQIIQANSPSAFVAVNKERFQIIIDNIDFDTFVKCQNQIQSWMTGEEVNKKVKI
;
A
#
# COMPACT_ATOMS: atom_id res chain seq x y z
N MET A 1 -11.48 -30.52 9.47
CA MET A 1 -10.22 -30.15 8.79
C MET A 1 -9.20 -29.75 9.87
N ILE A 2 -7.99 -30.27 9.79
CA ILE A 2 -7.02 -30.41 10.89
C ILE A 2 -6.61 -29.02 11.43
N LYS A 3 -6.87 -28.75 12.72
CA LYS A 3 -6.25 -27.62 13.43
C LYS A 3 -4.74 -27.85 13.36
N GLY A 4 -4.03 -27.02 12.59
CA GLY A 4 -2.58 -27.13 12.44
C GLY A 4 -1.93 -27.15 13.83
N THR A 5 -1.06 -28.13 14.07
CA THR A 5 -0.32 -28.24 15.32
C THR A 5 0.58 -27.02 15.47
N GLN A 6 0.35 -26.20 16.50
CA GLN A 6 1.23 -25.08 16.83
C GLN A 6 2.56 -25.62 17.35
N THR A 7 3.67 -25.14 16.82
CA THR A 7 5.02 -25.62 17.11
C THR A 7 5.61 -24.79 18.25
N PRO A 8 5.84 -25.34 19.47
CA PRO A 8 6.39 -24.57 20.58
C PRO A 8 7.82 -24.11 20.31
N ILE A 9 8.15 -22.88 20.70
CA ILE A 9 9.50 -22.35 20.55
C ILE A 9 10.40 -22.92 21.67
N ASN A 10 11.33 -23.79 21.28
CA ASN A 10 12.46 -24.20 22.10
C ASN A 10 13.76 -23.53 21.60
N LYS A 11 14.92 -23.89 22.18
CA LYS A 11 16.22 -23.29 21.80
C LYS A 11 16.55 -23.46 20.31
N GLU A 12 16.16 -24.57 19.70
CA GLU A 12 16.43 -24.86 18.28
C GLU A 12 15.51 -24.04 17.38
N GLU A 13 14.22 -23.99 17.68
CA GLU A 13 13.26 -23.17 16.93
C GLU A 13 13.55 -21.67 17.06
N LEU A 14 13.97 -21.23 18.24
CA LEU A 14 14.43 -19.86 18.47
C LEU A 14 15.64 -19.51 17.59
N LYS A 15 16.62 -20.42 17.48
CA LYS A 15 17.79 -20.22 16.61
C LYS A 15 17.39 -20.10 15.15
N LYS A 16 16.49 -20.96 14.66
CA LYS A 16 15.99 -20.93 13.28
C LYS A 16 15.23 -19.65 12.97
N LEU A 17 14.35 -19.21 13.88
CA LEU A 17 13.62 -17.94 13.73
C LEU A 17 14.55 -16.73 13.69
N ASN A 18 15.58 -16.69 14.54
CA ASN A 18 16.61 -15.65 14.49
C ASN A 18 17.34 -15.66 13.13
N GLN A 19 17.73 -16.82 12.61
CA GLN A 19 18.38 -16.93 11.31
C GLN A 19 17.49 -16.43 10.15
N ILE A 20 16.18 -16.63 10.22
CA ILE A 20 15.22 -16.12 9.23
C ILE A 20 15.15 -14.59 9.31
N LEU A 21 14.99 -14.03 10.52
CA LEU A 21 14.90 -12.58 10.73
C LEU A 21 16.19 -11.86 10.35
N GLU A 22 17.34 -12.38 10.73
CA GLU A 22 18.66 -11.84 10.36
C GLU A 22 18.81 -11.77 8.85
N GLN A 23 18.51 -12.85 8.11
CA GLN A 23 18.59 -12.84 6.64
C GLN A 23 17.62 -11.87 5.97
N LEU A 24 16.42 -11.69 6.54
CA LEU A 24 15.48 -10.69 6.04
C LEU A 24 15.98 -9.27 6.30
N ILE A 25 16.52 -9.01 7.49
CA ILE A 25 17.05 -7.69 7.87
C ILE A 25 18.30 -7.37 7.05
N ASP A 26 19.20 -8.31 6.81
CA ASP A 26 20.44 -8.10 6.06
C ASP A 26 20.22 -7.88 4.55
N SER A 27 19.03 -8.21 4.04
CA SER A 27 18.67 -7.91 2.64
C SER A 27 18.73 -6.41 2.34
N ASN A 28 19.29 -6.03 1.19
CA ASN A 28 19.30 -4.65 0.71
C ASN A 28 17.88 -4.10 0.48
N ASP A 29 16.91 -4.98 0.18
CA ASP A 29 15.52 -4.59 -0.10
C ASP A 29 14.72 -4.30 1.18
N SER A 30 15.28 -4.55 2.38
CA SER A 30 14.52 -4.55 3.64
C SER A 30 14.42 -3.21 4.36
N LEU A 31 15.16 -2.18 3.92
CA LEU A 31 15.34 -0.92 4.65
C LEU A 31 14.04 -0.34 5.21
N GLU A 32 13.02 -0.22 4.37
CA GLU A 32 11.71 0.35 4.69
C GLU A 32 10.85 -0.51 5.65
N PHE A 33 11.27 -1.74 5.91
CA PHE A 33 10.55 -2.72 6.75
C PHE A 33 11.29 -3.02 8.07
N ARG A 34 12.42 -2.35 8.34
CA ARG A 34 13.24 -2.60 9.55
C ARG A 34 12.71 -1.92 10.80
N SER A 35 11.88 -0.90 10.65
CA SER A 35 11.35 -0.07 11.73
C SER A 35 9.86 0.17 11.55
N PRO A 36 9.12 0.50 12.62
CA PRO A 36 7.71 0.88 12.52
C PRO A 36 7.51 2.03 11.53
N VAL A 37 6.43 1.97 10.74
CA VAL A 37 6.06 3.05 9.82
C VAL A 37 5.76 4.33 10.62
N ASP A 38 6.58 5.36 10.42
CA ASP A 38 6.34 6.69 10.99
C ASP A 38 5.31 7.45 10.15
N HIS A 39 4.06 7.02 10.27
CA HIS A 39 2.94 7.57 9.52
C HIS A 39 2.71 9.07 9.78
N LYS A 40 3.21 9.62 10.90
CA LYS A 40 3.09 11.06 11.21
C LYS A 40 4.08 11.86 10.38
N THR A 41 5.36 11.49 10.41
CA THR A 41 6.40 12.17 9.63
C THR A 41 6.18 12.03 8.13
N LEU A 42 5.60 10.91 7.70
CA LEU A 42 5.24 10.66 6.29
C LEU A 42 3.93 11.31 5.85
N GLY A 43 3.17 11.95 6.75
CA GLY A 43 1.87 12.58 6.42
C GLY A 43 0.75 11.58 6.07
N LEU A 44 0.89 10.32 6.47
CA LEU A 44 -0.06 9.24 6.20
C LEU A 44 -1.16 9.22 7.27
N HIS A 45 -2.07 10.19 7.18
CA HIS A 45 -3.12 10.41 8.19
C HIS A 45 -4.12 9.25 8.31
N ASP A 46 -4.31 8.47 7.25
CA ASP A 46 -5.21 7.33 7.16
C ASP A 46 -4.53 5.98 7.48
N TYR A 47 -3.22 5.94 7.71
CA TYR A 47 -2.47 4.69 7.86
C TYR A 47 -3.03 3.79 8.95
N LEU A 48 -3.31 4.33 10.15
CA LEU A 48 -3.89 3.56 11.26
C LEU A 48 -5.40 3.32 11.11
N ILE A 49 -6.05 3.99 10.17
CA ILE A 49 -7.45 3.70 9.78
C ILE A 49 -7.45 2.46 8.89
N VAL A 50 -6.53 2.35 7.95
CA VAL A 50 -6.43 1.21 7.03
C VAL A 50 -5.73 0.02 7.69
N ILE A 51 -4.56 0.23 8.30
CA ILE A 51 -3.73 -0.78 8.91
C ILE A 51 -4.04 -0.93 10.39
N LYS A 52 -4.75 -2.01 10.73
CA LYS A 52 -5.22 -2.28 12.10
C LYS A 52 -4.14 -2.83 13.02
N LYS A 53 -3.17 -3.55 12.48
CA LYS A 53 -2.06 -4.15 13.23
C LYS A 53 -0.74 -3.84 12.52
N PRO A 54 -0.15 -2.65 12.74
CA PRO A 54 1.17 -2.32 12.21
C PRO A 54 2.22 -3.34 12.70
N MET A 55 3.17 -3.67 11.84
CA MET A 55 4.26 -4.59 12.14
C MET A 55 5.48 -4.27 11.27
N ASP A 56 6.67 -4.59 11.78
CA ASP A 56 7.96 -4.42 11.11
C ASP A 56 8.97 -5.46 11.62
N LEU A 57 10.06 -5.67 10.89
CA LEU A 57 11.06 -6.69 11.20
C LEU A 57 11.78 -6.42 12.53
N GLY A 58 11.99 -5.15 12.87
CA GLY A 58 12.61 -4.75 14.13
C GLY A 58 11.72 -5.08 15.33
N THR A 59 10.41 -4.84 15.21
CA THR A 59 9.42 -5.26 16.21
C THR A 59 9.36 -6.79 16.32
N CYS A 60 9.32 -7.54 15.21
CA CYS A 60 9.37 -8.99 15.24
C CYS A 60 10.61 -9.53 15.97
N SER A 61 11.78 -8.93 15.69
CA SER A 61 13.05 -9.29 16.34
C SER A 61 13.00 -9.04 17.85
N LYS A 62 12.53 -7.87 18.28
CA LYS A 62 12.38 -7.54 19.72
C LYS A 62 11.43 -8.49 20.43
N LYS A 63 10.27 -8.78 19.84
CA LYS A 63 9.28 -9.72 20.39
C LYS A 63 9.86 -11.12 20.56
N LEU A 64 10.65 -11.58 19.58
CA LEU A 64 11.31 -12.88 19.65
C LEU A 64 12.37 -12.91 20.77
N GLN A 65 13.19 -11.87 20.90
CA GLN A 65 14.19 -11.74 21.96
C GLN A 65 13.56 -11.70 23.36
N ASN A 66 12.43 -11.02 23.48
CA ASN A 66 11.66 -10.91 24.73
C ASN A 66 10.82 -12.16 25.05
N SER A 67 10.89 -13.21 24.23
CA SER A 67 10.08 -14.43 24.37
C SER A 67 8.57 -14.16 24.37
N GLU A 68 8.12 -13.16 23.60
CA GLU A 68 6.70 -12.80 23.46
C GLU A 68 5.95 -13.75 22.50
N TYR A 69 6.67 -14.56 21.73
CA TYR A 69 6.10 -15.64 20.93
C TYR A 69 6.22 -16.96 21.68
N LYS A 70 5.09 -17.67 21.81
CA LYS A 70 5.04 -19.00 22.40
C LYS A 70 5.19 -20.08 21.32
N TYR A 71 4.68 -19.81 20.12
CA TYR A 71 4.68 -20.73 19.00
C TYR A 71 5.37 -20.12 17.77
N VAL A 72 6.02 -20.96 16.97
CA VAL A 72 6.75 -20.54 15.75
C VAL A 72 5.82 -19.80 14.80
N GLU A 73 4.60 -20.30 14.64
CA GLU A 73 3.59 -19.75 13.74
C GLU A 73 3.23 -18.31 14.10
N GLU A 74 3.25 -17.92 15.38
CA GLU A 74 2.94 -16.54 15.80
C GLU A 74 3.97 -15.54 15.28
N CYS A 75 5.26 -15.93 15.25
CA CYS A 75 6.32 -15.10 14.68
C CYS A 75 6.21 -15.04 13.15
N LEU A 76 5.93 -16.17 12.50
CA LEU A 76 5.78 -16.23 11.04
C LEU A 76 4.55 -15.43 10.56
N ASP A 77 3.46 -15.46 11.31
CA ASP A 77 2.25 -14.68 11.04
C ASP A 77 2.52 -13.18 11.14
N ASP A 78 3.27 -12.73 12.16
CA ASP A 78 3.66 -11.32 12.27
C ASP A 78 4.62 -10.89 11.15
N ILE A 79 5.54 -11.74 10.71
CA ILE A 79 6.37 -11.45 9.53
C ILE A 79 5.49 -11.35 8.27
N GLN A 80 4.52 -12.24 8.09
CA GLN A 80 3.59 -12.19 6.96
C GLN A 80 2.71 -10.94 7.00
N GLN A 81 2.31 -10.48 8.19
CA GLN A 81 1.52 -9.26 8.39
C GLN A 81 2.24 -8.02 7.84
N ILE A 82 3.57 -7.96 7.87
CA ILE A 82 4.36 -6.86 7.29
C ILE A 82 4.05 -6.73 5.78
N TRP A 83 4.09 -7.86 5.07
CA TRP A 83 3.87 -7.89 3.61
C TRP A 83 2.42 -7.63 3.26
N ASP A 84 1.51 -8.22 4.03
CA ASP A 84 0.06 -8.03 3.88
C ASP A 84 -0.33 -6.57 4.09
N ASN A 85 0.18 -5.92 5.14
CA ASN A 85 -0.04 -4.49 5.40
C ASN A 85 0.52 -3.62 4.27
N CYS A 86 1.72 -3.94 3.78
CA CYS A 86 2.34 -3.19 2.69
C CYS A 86 1.46 -3.21 1.44
N LYS A 87 1.00 -4.40 1.02
CA LYS A 87 0.12 -4.56 -0.14
C LYS A 87 -1.23 -3.87 0.05
N LEU A 88 -1.82 -4.02 1.24
CA LEU A 88 -3.13 -3.44 1.57
C LEU A 88 -3.09 -1.92 1.47
N TYR A 89 -2.07 -1.27 2.03
CA TYR A 89 -1.99 0.19 2.06
C TYR A 89 -1.51 0.79 0.73
N ASN A 90 -0.52 0.17 0.08
CA ASN A 90 0.17 0.77 -1.06
C ASN A 90 -0.37 0.32 -2.43
N GLY A 91 -1.14 -0.76 -2.50
CA GLY A 91 -1.64 -1.34 -3.74
C GLY A 91 -0.57 -2.08 -4.57
N PRO A 92 -0.98 -2.90 -5.56
CA PRO A 92 -0.08 -3.82 -6.28
C PRO A 92 0.95 -3.14 -7.18
N SER A 93 0.68 -1.94 -7.69
CA SER A 93 1.57 -1.24 -8.63
C SER A 93 2.72 -0.50 -7.94
N SER A 94 2.64 -0.30 -6.62
CA SER A 94 3.62 0.51 -5.87
C SER A 94 4.99 -0.15 -5.78
N TRP A 95 6.05 0.67 -5.84
CA TRP A 95 7.44 0.19 -5.76
C TRP A 95 7.72 -0.53 -4.43
N ILE A 96 7.15 -0.04 -3.32
CA ILE A 96 7.32 -0.64 -2.00
C ILE A 96 6.61 -1.99 -1.91
N THR A 97 5.47 -2.14 -2.60
CA THR A 97 4.78 -3.43 -2.73
C THR A 97 5.65 -4.43 -3.47
N LYS A 98 6.29 -4.04 -4.58
CA LYS A 98 7.23 -4.91 -5.32
C LYS A 98 8.43 -5.33 -4.48
N LEU A 99 8.95 -4.46 -3.61
CA LEU A 99 9.99 -4.84 -2.64
C LEU A 99 9.47 -5.83 -1.60
N SER A 100 8.27 -5.61 -1.06
CA SER A 100 7.65 -6.53 -0.10
C SER A 100 7.45 -7.93 -0.70
N GLU A 101 7.08 -8.04 -1.97
CA GLU A 101 6.91 -9.32 -2.67
C GLU A 101 8.23 -10.08 -2.84
N LYS A 102 9.33 -9.37 -3.12
CA LYS A 102 10.67 -9.98 -3.18
C LYS A 102 11.07 -10.52 -1.81
N LEU A 103 10.89 -9.74 -0.75
CA LEU A 103 11.20 -10.17 0.62
C LEU A 103 10.31 -11.32 1.08
N GLU A 104 9.01 -11.28 0.77
CA GLU A 104 8.07 -12.34 1.09
C GLU A 104 8.46 -13.66 0.39
N LYS A 105 8.92 -13.59 -0.87
CA LYS A 105 9.43 -14.77 -1.58
C LYS A 105 10.67 -15.35 -0.89
N SER A 106 11.60 -14.50 -0.47
CA SER A 106 12.78 -14.92 0.30
C SER A 106 12.39 -15.50 1.66
N PHE A 107 11.47 -14.86 2.38
CA PHE A 107 10.89 -15.34 3.63
C PHE A 107 10.33 -16.76 3.48
N LYS A 108 9.45 -17.00 2.49
CA LYS A 108 8.88 -18.33 2.24
C LYS A 108 9.96 -19.37 1.93
N LYS A 109 11.03 -19.00 1.23
CA LYS A 109 12.19 -19.86 0.98
C LYS A 109 12.93 -20.18 2.27
N TYR A 110 13.18 -19.19 3.13
CA TYR A 110 13.86 -19.40 4.40
C TYR A 110 13.04 -20.28 5.35
N VAL A 111 11.74 -20.05 5.49
CA VAL A 111 10.86 -20.91 6.30
C VAL A 111 10.91 -22.35 5.79
N LYS A 112 10.79 -22.57 4.48
CA LYS A 112 10.89 -23.93 3.91
C LYS A 112 12.24 -24.60 4.21
N ASN A 113 13.33 -23.83 4.25
CA ASN A 113 14.68 -24.35 4.49
C ASN A 113 14.96 -24.65 5.97
N TYR A 114 14.58 -23.75 6.88
CA TYR A 114 14.87 -23.87 8.31
C TYR A 114 13.78 -24.60 9.10
N LEU A 115 12.53 -24.49 8.66
CA LEU A 115 11.32 -24.96 9.34
C LEU A 115 10.44 -25.81 8.41
N PRO A 116 10.96 -26.90 7.80
CA PRO A 116 10.26 -27.64 6.73
C PRO A 116 8.96 -28.33 7.17
N LEU A 117 8.74 -28.50 8.48
CA LEU A 117 7.53 -29.12 9.04
C LEU A 117 6.46 -28.10 9.45
N VAL A 118 6.80 -26.81 9.46
CA VAL A 118 5.87 -25.73 9.82
C VAL A 118 5.11 -25.31 8.58
N ASN A 119 3.79 -25.14 8.71
CA ASN A 119 2.98 -24.63 7.61
C ASN A 119 3.30 -23.15 7.37
N LEU A 120 3.44 -22.78 6.10
CA LEU A 120 3.61 -21.38 5.74
C LEU A 120 2.37 -20.58 6.15
N PRO A 121 2.57 -19.35 6.68
CA PRO A 121 1.47 -18.47 6.98
C PRO A 121 0.67 -18.19 5.70
N GLN A 122 -0.65 -18.21 5.82
CA GLN A 122 -1.53 -17.82 4.73
C GLN A 122 -1.68 -16.31 4.75
N SER A 123 -1.57 -15.66 3.60
CA SER A 123 -1.83 -14.23 3.50
C SER A 123 -3.26 -13.96 3.97
N SER A 124 -3.39 -13.05 4.92
CA SER A 124 -4.66 -12.58 5.47
C SER A 124 -5.43 -11.73 4.46
N VAL A 125 -4.73 -11.23 3.44
CA VAL A 125 -5.30 -10.48 2.32
C VAL A 125 -5.75 -11.46 1.24
N LYS A 126 -7.07 -11.56 1.04
CA LYS A 126 -7.63 -12.20 -0.17
C LYS A 126 -7.26 -11.36 -1.38
N VAL A 127 -6.05 -11.54 -1.91
CA VAL A 127 -5.74 -11.08 -3.27
C VAL A 127 -6.66 -11.88 -4.17
N LYS A 128 -7.75 -11.25 -4.65
CA LYS A 128 -8.48 -11.73 -5.83
C LYS A 128 -7.41 -11.85 -6.92
N LYS A 129 -6.96 -13.08 -7.16
CA LYS A 129 -6.24 -13.41 -8.38
C LYS A 129 -7.15 -12.89 -9.49
N ILE A 130 -6.71 -11.86 -10.22
CA ILE A 130 -7.42 -11.38 -11.39
C ILE A 130 -7.34 -12.53 -12.40
N THR A 131 -8.29 -13.45 -12.31
CA THR A 131 -8.81 -14.13 -13.47
C THR A 131 -9.97 -13.26 -13.91
N GLU A 132 -9.79 -12.64 -15.06
CA GLU A 132 -10.84 -12.01 -15.85
C GLU A 132 -12.06 -12.93 -15.86
N ASP A 133 -13.15 -12.49 -15.23
CA ASP A 133 -14.51 -12.53 -15.76
C ASP A 133 -15.53 -12.27 -14.63
N SER A 134 -16.53 -11.47 -14.98
CA SER A 134 -17.84 -11.30 -14.36
C SER A 134 -17.93 -10.46 -13.08
N GLY A 135 -18.59 -9.31 -13.27
CA GLY A 135 -18.82 -8.26 -12.30
C GLY A 135 -19.63 -8.68 -11.07
N VAL A 136 -19.20 -8.16 -9.94
CA VAL A 136 -20.05 -7.90 -8.79
C VAL A 136 -19.67 -6.52 -8.29
N GLN A 137 -20.61 -5.58 -8.39
CA GLN A 137 -20.57 -4.29 -7.72
C GLN A 137 -20.68 -4.54 -6.22
N GLU A 138 -19.62 -4.26 -5.48
CA GLU A 138 -19.69 -4.09 -4.03
C GLU A 138 -19.07 -2.74 -3.69
N ASP A 139 -19.89 -1.95 -3.00
CA ASP A 139 -19.71 -0.57 -2.58
C ASP A 139 -18.58 -0.46 -1.53
N THR A 140 -17.33 -0.60 -1.98
CA THR A 140 -16.15 -0.20 -1.21
C THR A 140 -15.93 1.28 -1.45
N GLN A 141 -15.98 2.11 -0.39
CA GLN A 141 -15.51 3.49 -0.43
C GLN A 141 -14.11 3.54 -1.05
N GLN A 142 -14.04 3.95 -2.31
CA GLN A 142 -12.82 4.02 -3.09
C GLN A 142 -11.98 5.18 -2.55
N THR A 143 -10.90 4.88 -1.84
CA THR A 143 -9.94 5.88 -1.36
C THR A 143 -8.79 6.00 -2.36
N ILE A 144 -8.43 7.22 -2.73
CA ILE A 144 -7.32 7.51 -3.67
C ILE A 144 -6.00 7.13 -3.01
N SER A 145 -5.24 6.22 -3.61
CA SER A 145 -3.95 5.77 -3.10
C SER A 145 -2.89 6.87 -3.17
N HIS A 146 -1.88 6.79 -2.30
CA HIS A 146 -0.76 7.75 -2.32
C HIS A 146 -0.04 7.81 -3.67
N ASN A 147 0.15 6.66 -4.32
CA ASN A 147 0.80 6.61 -5.63
C ASN A 147 0.00 7.35 -6.70
N GLU A 148 -1.34 7.21 -6.69
CA GLU A 148 -2.22 7.97 -7.58
C GLU A 148 -2.11 9.48 -7.30
N LYS A 149 -2.02 9.90 -6.03
CA LYS A 149 -1.81 11.31 -5.65
C LYS A 149 -0.47 11.86 -6.16
N VAL A 150 0.59 11.07 -6.09
CA VAL A 150 1.92 11.44 -6.59
C VAL A 150 1.91 11.56 -8.11
N GLU A 151 1.32 10.59 -8.81
CA GLU A 151 1.18 10.63 -10.26
C GLU A 151 0.34 11.83 -10.71
N PHE A 152 -0.78 12.07 -10.05
CA PHE A 152 -1.63 13.23 -10.28
C PHE A 152 -0.85 14.55 -10.11
N SER A 153 -0.07 14.69 -9.04
CA SER A 153 0.80 15.85 -8.80
C SER A 153 1.84 16.05 -9.90
N ASN A 154 2.47 14.97 -10.37
CA ASN A 154 3.45 15.03 -11.45
C ASN A 154 2.81 15.38 -12.79
N ASN A 155 1.59 14.90 -13.07
CA ASN A 155 0.86 15.23 -14.28
C ASN A 155 0.41 16.69 -14.27
N LEU A 156 -0.08 17.21 -13.13
CA LEU A 156 -0.41 18.63 -12.99
C LEU A 156 0.77 19.54 -13.34
N LYS A 157 1.99 19.19 -12.92
CA LYS A 157 3.20 19.99 -13.23
C LYS A 157 3.55 20.05 -14.72
N GLN A 158 2.99 19.15 -15.54
CA GLN A 158 3.25 19.07 -16.98
C GLN A 158 2.19 19.79 -17.83
N LEU A 159 1.09 20.25 -17.21
CA LEU A 159 0.01 20.93 -17.91
C LEU A 159 0.32 22.40 -18.20
N ASN A 160 -0.27 22.95 -19.26
CA ASN A 160 -0.24 24.38 -19.55
C ASN A 160 -1.29 25.16 -18.72
N SER A 161 -1.28 26.49 -18.83
CA SER A 161 -2.17 27.38 -18.05
C SER A 161 -3.67 27.11 -18.27
N ASP A 162 -4.07 26.82 -19.50
CA ASP A 162 -5.48 26.61 -19.85
C ASP A 162 -5.98 25.26 -19.32
N GLN A 163 -5.14 24.23 -19.41
CA GLN A 163 -5.39 22.91 -18.85
C GLN A 163 -5.45 22.94 -17.32
N ILE A 164 -4.53 23.68 -16.66
CA ILE A 164 -4.58 23.90 -15.21
C ILE A 164 -5.89 24.60 -14.83
N GLY A 165 -6.31 25.61 -15.58
CA GLY A 165 -7.59 26.28 -15.37
C GLY A 165 -8.78 25.32 -15.42
N GLY A 166 -8.80 24.40 -16.38
CA GLY A 166 -9.84 23.37 -16.50
C GLY A 166 -9.89 22.43 -15.30
N ILE A 167 -8.73 21.96 -14.81
CA ILE A 167 -8.68 21.08 -13.63
C ILE A 167 -9.12 21.83 -12.37
N VAL A 168 -8.70 23.08 -12.19
CA VAL A 168 -9.10 23.91 -11.06
C VAL A 168 -10.61 24.10 -11.02
N GLN A 169 -11.26 24.31 -12.16
CA GLN A 169 -12.72 24.43 -12.24
C GLN A 169 -13.42 23.13 -11.79
N ILE A 170 -12.92 21.97 -12.21
CA ILE A 170 -13.47 20.66 -11.79
C ILE A 170 -13.35 20.51 -10.26
N ILE A 171 -12.18 20.83 -9.70
CA ILE A 171 -11.93 20.72 -8.25
C ILE A 171 -12.80 21.71 -7.47
N GLN A 172 -12.88 22.98 -7.88
CA GLN A 172 -13.71 23.97 -7.18
C GLN A 172 -15.20 23.62 -7.19
N ALA A 173 -15.70 23.04 -8.29
CA ALA A 173 -17.11 22.71 -8.43
C ALA A 173 -17.53 21.46 -7.65
N ASN A 174 -16.61 20.50 -7.44
CA ASN A 174 -16.95 19.18 -6.88
C ASN A 174 -16.25 18.90 -5.53
N SER A 175 -15.03 19.40 -5.30
CA SER A 175 -14.28 19.31 -4.03
C SER A 175 -13.77 20.68 -3.55
N PRO A 176 -14.64 21.63 -3.16
CA PRO A 176 -14.22 22.97 -2.77
C PRO A 176 -13.24 22.99 -1.58
N SER A 177 -13.31 22.00 -0.69
CA SER A 177 -12.37 21.80 0.44
C SER A 177 -10.92 21.54 0.01
N ALA A 178 -10.69 21.15 -1.24
CA ALA A 178 -9.37 20.94 -1.81
C ALA A 178 -8.74 22.23 -2.38
N PHE A 179 -9.50 23.32 -2.46
CA PHE A 179 -9.05 24.58 -3.04
C PHE A 179 -8.86 25.66 -1.98
N VAL A 180 -7.64 26.21 -1.89
CA VAL A 180 -7.32 27.31 -0.99
C VAL A 180 -6.80 28.50 -1.80
N ALA A 181 -7.54 29.60 -1.82
CA ALA A 181 -7.06 30.86 -2.37
C ALA A 181 -6.02 31.47 -1.42
N VAL A 182 -4.80 31.69 -1.92
CA VAL A 182 -3.71 32.30 -1.13
C VAL A 182 -3.71 33.81 -1.31
N ASN A 183 -3.91 34.29 -2.53
CA ASN A 183 -4.13 35.69 -2.86
C ASN A 183 -4.84 35.81 -4.22
N LYS A 184 -4.96 37.03 -4.76
CA LYS A 184 -5.67 37.29 -6.04
C LYS A 184 -5.06 36.57 -7.26
N GLU A 185 -3.81 36.10 -7.16
CA GLU A 185 -3.05 35.53 -8.28
C GLU A 185 -2.52 34.11 -8.00
N ARG A 186 -2.70 33.60 -6.77
CA ARG A 186 -2.18 32.29 -6.35
C ARG A 186 -3.21 31.52 -5.56
N PHE A 187 -3.26 30.23 -5.87
CA PHE A 187 -4.08 29.25 -5.18
C PHE A 187 -3.24 28.00 -4.88
N GLN A 188 -3.69 27.21 -3.93
CA GLN A 188 -3.12 25.93 -3.55
C GLN A 188 -4.18 24.85 -3.64
N ILE A 189 -3.79 23.71 -4.21
CA ILE A 189 -4.63 22.51 -4.29
C ILE A 189 -4.14 21.53 -3.23
N ILE A 190 -5.00 21.18 -2.28
CA ILE A 190 -4.75 20.16 -1.26
C ILE A 190 -5.25 18.83 -1.81
N ILE A 191 -4.34 18.03 -2.37
CA ILE A 191 -4.67 16.77 -3.05
C ILE A 191 -5.39 15.79 -2.11
N ASP A 192 -5.07 15.82 -0.80
CA ASP A 192 -5.69 14.96 0.20
C ASP A 192 -7.18 15.26 0.46
N ASN A 193 -7.65 16.44 0.08
CA ASN A 193 -9.03 16.88 0.27
C ASN A 193 -9.88 16.73 -1.00
N ILE A 194 -9.32 16.16 -2.08
CA ILE A 194 -10.06 15.86 -3.31
C ILE A 194 -10.80 14.53 -3.09
N ASP A 195 -12.12 14.53 -3.29
CA ASP A 195 -12.90 13.29 -3.23
C ASP A 195 -12.61 12.40 -4.45
N PHE A 196 -12.93 11.11 -4.32
CA PHE A 196 -12.61 10.11 -5.33
C PHE A 196 -13.22 10.42 -6.70
N ASP A 197 -14.49 10.79 -6.76
CA ASP A 197 -15.19 11.08 -8.01
C ASP A 197 -14.55 12.28 -8.73
N THR A 198 -14.18 13.30 -7.98
CA THR A 198 -13.51 14.49 -8.51
C THR A 198 -12.10 14.15 -8.98
N PHE A 199 -11.36 13.34 -8.23
CA PHE A 199 -10.03 12.89 -8.60
C PHE A 199 -10.03 12.09 -9.91
N VAL A 200 -10.98 11.15 -10.07
CA VAL A 200 -11.16 10.39 -11.30
C VAL A 200 -11.53 11.29 -12.47
N LYS A 201 -12.43 12.27 -12.29
CA LYS A 201 -12.76 13.26 -13.33
C LYS A 201 -11.52 14.04 -13.77
N CYS A 202 -10.71 14.51 -12.82
CA CYS A 202 -9.48 15.23 -13.13
C CYS A 202 -8.46 14.33 -13.86
N GLN A 203 -8.25 13.10 -13.41
CA GLN A 203 -7.36 12.16 -14.09
C GLN A 203 -7.81 11.86 -15.52
N ASN A 204 -9.10 11.57 -15.74
CA ASN A 204 -9.63 11.32 -17.09
C ASN A 204 -9.46 12.52 -18.01
N GLN A 205 -9.67 13.73 -17.49
CA GLN A 205 -9.46 14.96 -18.24
C GLN A 205 -7.98 15.14 -18.62
N ILE A 206 -7.06 14.90 -17.68
CA ILE A 206 -5.62 14.95 -17.92
C ILE A 206 -5.21 13.92 -18.99
N GLN A 207 -5.69 12.68 -18.86
CA GLN A 207 -5.39 11.62 -19.83
C GLN A 207 -5.89 11.98 -21.23
N SER A 208 -7.09 12.55 -21.37
CA SER A 208 -7.62 13.00 -22.67
C SER A 208 -6.70 14.01 -23.36
N TRP A 209 -6.02 14.87 -22.58
CA TRP A 209 -5.06 15.82 -23.12
C TRP A 209 -3.71 15.20 -23.44
N MET A 210 -3.30 14.17 -22.69
CA MET A 210 -2.02 13.47 -22.91
C MET A 210 -2.08 12.48 -24.10
N THR A 211 -3.24 11.85 -24.35
CA THR A 211 -3.43 10.91 -25.46
C THR A 211 -3.84 11.57 -26.77
N GLY A 212 -4.21 12.86 -26.75
CA GLY A 212 -4.66 13.60 -27.93
C GLY A 212 -6.04 13.17 -28.44
N GLU A 213 -6.79 12.38 -27.66
CA GLU A 213 -8.18 12.05 -27.97
C GLU A 213 -9.09 13.23 -27.57
N GLU A 214 -9.24 14.20 -28.47
CA GLU A 214 -10.39 15.08 -28.43
C GLU A 214 -11.66 14.24 -28.56
N VAL A 215 -12.40 14.08 -27.46
CA VAL A 215 -13.80 13.63 -27.52
C VAL A 215 -14.58 14.69 -28.28
N ASN A 216 -14.65 14.50 -29.59
CA ASN A 216 -15.50 15.23 -30.51
C ASN A 216 -16.95 15.04 -30.06
N LYS A 217 -17.45 15.91 -29.18
CA LYS A 217 -18.88 16.13 -29.02
C LYS A 217 -19.37 16.83 -30.28
N LYS A 218 -19.57 16.06 -31.36
CA LYS A 218 -20.51 16.44 -32.40
C LYS A 218 -21.90 16.39 -31.78
N VAL A 219 -22.34 17.54 -31.28
CA VAL A 219 -23.76 17.86 -31.17
C VAL A 219 -24.32 17.78 -32.59
N LYS A 220 -25.06 16.70 -32.89
CA LYS A 220 -25.97 16.70 -34.02
C LYS A 220 -27.17 17.53 -33.60
N ILE A 221 -27.29 18.72 -34.19
CA ILE A 221 -28.55 19.45 -34.33
C ILE A 221 -29.42 18.67 -35.32
#